data_AF-A0A9W7WL56-F1
#
_entry.id   AF-A0A9W7WL56-F1
#
_cell.length_a   1.000
_cell.length_b   1.000
_cell.length_c   1.000
_cell.angle_alpha   90.00
_cell.angle_beta   90.00
_cell.angle_gamma   90.00
#
_symmetry.space_group_name_H-M   'P 1'
#
loop_
_entity.id
_entity.type
_entity.pdbx_description
1 polymer ?
#
loop_
_entity_poly.entity_id
_entity_poly.type
_entity_poly.pdbx_seq_one_letter_code
_entity_poly.pdbx_strand_id
1 'polypeptide(L)'
;MRLMVMLFLMTSIPLSQTVTCPRICVCDDTKLTVTCIGKNLMHIPPTIKEITVKLDLKRNNLGDLSKGAFKHTPYLTHLNLQGCRIHSVRAGAFRGLSHLVQLDLTHNNIDILYQESFDGLSSLKQLYLDRNRIEEIHPGAFASLRSLNLLSLTHNQLVYRLT
;
A
#
# COMPACT_ATOMS: atom_id res chain seq x y z
N MET A 1 27.43 -60.27 -2.20
CA MET A 1 26.01 -59.88 -2.37
C MET A 1 25.54 -59.16 -1.13
N ARG A 2 24.71 -58.11 -1.31
CA ARG A 2 24.30 -57.03 -0.38
C ARG A 2 25.28 -55.84 -0.45
N LEU A 3 25.20 -54.96 -1.47
CA LEU A 3 24.22 -53.86 -1.71
C LEU A 3 23.94 -53.04 -0.43
N MET A 4 23.87 -51.70 -0.40
CA MET A 4 24.21 -50.60 -1.31
C MET A 4 24.12 -49.34 -0.41
N VAL A 5 24.96 -48.35 -0.67
CA VAL A 5 24.99 -47.03 -0.01
C VAL A 5 23.63 -46.34 -0.06
N MET A 6 23.25 -45.64 1.03
CA MET A 6 22.54 -44.36 0.95
C MET A 6 22.89 -43.49 2.17
N LEU A 7 23.93 -42.67 1.97
CA LEU A 7 24.10 -41.41 2.70
C LEU A 7 23.00 -40.48 2.18
N PHE A 8 21.98 -40.17 2.97
CA PHE A 8 21.17 -38.97 2.75
C PHE A 8 21.34 -38.07 3.96
N LEU A 9 22.00 -36.94 3.71
CA LEU A 9 22.05 -35.80 4.59
C LEU A 9 20.63 -35.50 5.08
N MET A 10 20.47 -35.34 6.40
CA MET A 10 19.34 -34.60 6.95
C MET A 10 19.51 -33.15 6.49
N THR A 11 19.07 -32.86 5.27
CA THR A 11 18.92 -31.49 4.80
C THR A 11 17.93 -30.86 5.75
N SER A 12 18.41 -29.86 6.51
CA SER A 12 17.56 -28.96 7.26
C SER A 12 16.46 -28.49 6.32
N ILE A 13 15.23 -28.96 6.56
CA ILE A 13 14.05 -28.42 5.91
C ILE A 13 14.13 -26.92 6.18
N PRO A 14 14.26 -26.05 5.15
CA PRO A 14 14.19 -24.63 5.42
C PRO A 14 12.83 -24.40 6.06
N LEU A 15 12.80 -23.78 7.25
CA LEU A 15 11.53 -23.35 7.84
C LEU A 15 10.81 -22.59 6.73
N SER A 16 9.77 -23.21 6.17
CA SER A 16 8.79 -22.50 5.37
C SER A 16 8.36 -21.37 6.29
N GLN A 17 8.74 -20.14 5.98
CA GLN A 17 8.24 -18.99 6.70
C GLN A 17 6.74 -19.03 6.47
N THR A 18 6.00 -19.63 7.41
CA THR A 18 4.56 -19.71 7.32
C THR A 18 4.08 -18.29 7.47
N VAL A 19 3.90 -17.61 6.33
CA VAL A 19 3.39 -16.26 6.25
C VAL A 19 1.96 -16.33 6.77
N THR A 20 1.85 -16.07 8.06
CA THR A 20 0.63 -16.23 8.85
C THR A 20 -0.03 -14.87 8.93
N CYS A 21 -1.36 -14.87 8.92
CA CYS A 21 -2.14 -13.65 9.08
C CYS A 21 -1.63 -12.87 10.31
N PRO A 22 -1.30 -11.56 10.19
CA PRO A 22 -0.90 -10.79 11.36
C PRO A 22 -1.96 -10.91 12.45
N ARG A 23 -1.57 -11.24 13.69
CA ARG A 23 -2.51 -11.57 14.78
C ARG A 23 -3.59 -10.51 15.06
N ILE A 24 -3.27 -9.25 14.76
CA ILE A 24 -4.15 -8.09 14.97
C ILE A 24 -5.07 -7.80 13.78
N CYS A 25 -4.91 -8.54 12.69
CA CYS A 25 -5.66 -8.42 11.45
C CYS A 25 -6.57 -9.63 11.24
N VAL A 26 -7.52 -9.48 10.34
CA VAL A 26 -8.39 -10.55 9.83
C VAL A 26 -8.03 -10.80 8.38
N CYS A 27 -7.80 -12.06 8.02
CA CYS A 27 -7.46 -12.46 6.66
C CYS A 27 -8.52 -13.41 6.10
N ASP A 28 -8.93 -13.18 4.86
CA ASP A 28 -9.76 -14.10 4.06
C ASP A 28 -8.88 -14.68 2.95
N ASP A 29 -8.42 -15.91 3.15
CA ASP A 29 -7.53 -16.59 2.20
C ASP A 29 -8.23 -16.96 0.90
N THR A 30 -9.57 -17.06 0.89
CA THR A 30 -10.32 -17.36 -0.34
C THR A 30 -10.45 -16.12 -1.23
N LYS A 31 -10.62 -14.95 -0.63
CA LYS A 31 -10.73 -13.67 -1.34
C LYS A 31 -9.41 -12.91 -1.44
N LEU A 32 -8.35 -13.43 -0.82
CA LEU A 32 -7.03 -12.82 -0.73
C LEU A 32 -7.10 -11.40 -0.16
N THR A 33 -7.88 -11.22 0.92
CA THR A 33 -8.07 -9.93 1.57
C THR A 33 -7.51 -9.91 2.98
N VAL A 34 -6.98 -8.76 3.39
CA VAL A 34 -6.50 -8.51 4.75
C VAL A 34 -7.10 -7.22 5.27
N THR A 35 -7.64 -7.28 6.48
CA THR A 35 -8.32 -6.17 7.16
C THR A 35 -7.70 -5.92 8.53
N CYS A 36 -7.11 -4.74 8.72
CA CYS A 36 -6.44 -4.31 9.95
C CYS A 36 -6.99 -2.95 10.42
N ILE A 37 -8.31 -2.81 10.56
CA ILE A 37 -8.95 -1.52 10.84
C ILE A 37 -8.80 -1.13 12.31
N GLY A 38 -8.39 0.11 12.59
CA GLY A 38 -8.40 0.65 13.95
C GLY A 38 -7.44 -0.05 14.91
N LYS A 39 -6.28 -0.51 14.42
CA LYS A 39 -5.31 -1.31 15.20
C LYS A 39 -4.13 -0.49 15.70
N ASN A 40 -4.19 0.84 15.58
CA ASN A 40 -3.10 1.76 15.93
C ASN A 40 -1.77 1.41 15.24
N LEU A 41 -1.82 0.83 14.04
CA LEU A 41 -0.63 0.50 13.28
C LEU A 41 0.14 1.77 12.93
N MET A 42 1.46 1.74 13.12
CA MET A 42 2.38 2.79 12.66
C MET A 42 3.11 2.40 11.38
N HIS A 43 3.13 1.10 11.05
CA HIS A 43 3.72 0.56 9.84
C HIS A 43 2.87 -0.59 9.29
N ILE A 44 3.05 -0.91 8.02
CA ILE A 44 2.41 -2.05 7.37
C ILE A 44 3.04 -3.34 7.95
N PRO A 45 2.25 -4.29 8.50
CA PRO A 45 2.79 -5.54 9.03
C PRO A 45 3.51 -6.35 7.93
N PRO A 46 4.80 -6.72 8.11
CA PRO A 46 5.56 -7.45 7.09
C PRO A 46 5.10 -8.90 6.91
N THR A 47 4.27 -9.43 7.81
CA THR A 47 3.74 -10.80 7.74
C THR A 47 2.47 -10.91 6.89
N ILE A 48 2.02 -9.83 6.24
CA ILE A 48 0.92 -9.90 5.27
C ILE A 48 1.38 -10.76 4.08
N LYS A 49 0.53 -11.69 3.64
CA LYS A 49 0.84 -12.58 2.52
C LYS A 49 1.06 -11.78 1.23
N GLU A 50 2.11 -12.13 0.50
CA GLU A 50 2.47 -11.47 -0.76
C GLU A 50 1.33 -11.47 -1.78
N ILE A 51 0.58 -12.58 -1.84
CA ILE A 51 -0.58 -12.78 -2.72
C ILE A 51 -1.80 -11.93 -2.37
N THR A 52 -1.74 -11.09 -1.34
CA THR A 52 -2.89 -10.25 -0.93
C THR A 52 -3.28 -9.31 -2.06
N VAL A 53 -4.56 -9.34 -2.41
CA VAL A 53 -5.15 -8.55 -3.51
C VAL A 53 -5.86 -7.31 -2.97
N LYS A 54 -6.45 -7.38 -1.77
CA LYS A 54 -7.10 -6.23 -1.13
C LYS A 54 -6.60 -6.05 0.30
N LEU A 55 -6.18 -4.83 0.62
CA LEU A 55 -5.67 -4.48 1.94
C LEU A 55 -6.44 -3.28 2.49
N ASP A 56 -7.08 -3.47 3.64
CA ASP A 56 -7.77 -2.42 4.37
C ASP A 56 -7.04 -2.10 5.69
N LEU A 57 -6.42 -0.92 5.73
CA LEU A 57 -5.70 -0.39 6.89
C LEU A 57 -6.40 0.84 7.48
N LYS A 58 -7.70 1.03 7.22
CA LYS A 58 -8.44 2.21 7.67
C LYS A 58 -8.27 2.49 9.17
N ARG A 59 -8.25 3.77 9.54
CA ARG A 59 -8.21 4.26 10.94
C ARG A 59 -6.97 3.79 11.73
N ASN A 60 -5.80 3.75 11.08
CA ASN A 60 -4.52 3.53 11.76
C ASN A 60 -3.74 4.84 11.97
N ASN A 61 -2.49 4.75 12.40
CA ASN A 61 -1.63 5.88 12.73
C ASN A 61 -0.29 5.79 11.97
N LEU A 62 -0.37 5.60 10.65
CA LEU A 62 0.80 5.34 9.82
C LEU A 62 1.75 6.54 9.71
N GLY A 63 1.22 7.76 9.86
CA GLY A 63 2.04 8.96 9.66
C GLY A 63 2.56 9.01 8.23
N ASP A 64 3.85 9.21 8.05
CA ASP A 64 4.43 9.28 6.71
C ASP A 64 4.56 7.91 6.04
N LEU A 65 4.14 7.83 4.78
CA LEU A 65 4.39 6.63 3.97
C LEU A 65 5.83 6.66 3.45
N SER A 66 6.67 5.81 4.02
CA SER A 66 8.08 5.66 3.62
C SER A 66 8.24 4.94 2.27
N LYS A 67 9.37 5.16 1.60
CA LYS A 67 9.77 4.43 0.38
C LYS A 67 9.62 2.91 0.57
N GLY A 68 8.92 2.25 -0.36
CA GLY A 68 8.72 0.80 -0.33
C GLY A 68 7.84 0.30 0.83
N ALA A 69 6.94 1.13 1.37
CA ALA A 69 6.01 0.77 2.43
C ALA A 69 5.20 -0.52 2.14
N PHE A 70 4.94 -0.79 0.86
CA PHE A 70 4.16 -1.96 0.40
C PHE A 70 5.00 -2.99 -0.36
N LYS A 71 6.33 -3.03 -0.15
CA LYS A 71 7.23 -3.93 -0.89
C LYS A 71 6.90 -5.43 -0.74
N HIS A 72 6.22 -5.81 0.33
CA HIS A 72 5.83 -7.20 0.62
C HIS A 72 4.46 -7.58 0.06
N THR A 73 3.74 -6.64 -0.57
CA THR A 73 2.39 -6.87 -1.11
C THR A 73 2.28 -6.30 -2.54
N PRO A 74 3.09 -6.80 -3.49
CA PRO A 74 3.16 -6.25 -4.86
C PRO A 74 1.90 -6.51 -5.69
N TYR A 75 1.08 -7.51 -5.32
CA TYR A 75 -0.12 -7.91 -6.04
C TYR A 75 -1.40 -7.18 -5.62
N LEU A 76 -1.30 -6.13 -4.80
CA LEU A 76 -2.46 -5.34 -4.41
C LEU A 76 -3.15 -4.72 -5.62
N THR A 77 -4.48 -4.86 -5.65
CA THR A 77 -5.37 -4.18 -6.59
C THR A 77 -6.22 -3.12 -5.90
N HIS A 78 -6.51 -3.28 -4.61
CA HIS A 78 -7.29 -2.33 -3.83
C HIS A 78 -6.60 -2.06 -2.49
N LEU A 79 -6.35 -0.80 -2.20
CA LEU A 79 -5.70 -0.36 -0.97
C LEU A 79 -6.51 0.75 -0.31
N ASN A 80 -6.96 0.50 0.92
CA ASN A 80 -7.69 1.47 1.73
C ASN A 80 -6.80 1.98 2.87
N LEU A 81 -6.44 3.26 2.80
CA LEU A 81 -5.64 4.00 3.79
C LEU A 81 -6.44 5.14 4.41
N GLN A 82 -7.78 5.05 4.39
CA GLN A 82 -8.65 6.09 4.91
C GLN A 82 -8.37 6.37 6.39
N GLY A 83 -8.18 7.62 6.77
CA GLY A 83 -8.02 8.00 8.18
C GLY A 83 -6.78 7.43 8.85
N CYS A 84 -5.68 7.25 8.12
CA CYS A 84 -4.41 6.73 8.64
C CYS A 84 -3.49 7.81 9.22
N ARG A 85 -3.95 9.07 9.28
CA ARG A 85 -3.17 10.26 9.68
C ARG A 85 -1.92 10.43 8.83
N ILE A 86 -2.05 10.22 7.52
CA ILE A 86 -0.93 10.37 6.59
C ILE A 86 -0.66 11.85 6.33
N HIS A 87 0.57 12.30 6.58
CA HIS A 87 0.96 13.70 6.37
C HIS A 87 1.71 13.84 5.05
N SER A 88 2.66 12.94 4.78
CA SER A 88 3.37 12.92 3.50
C SER A 88 3.43 11.53 2.86
N VAL A 89 3.46 11.53 1.53
CA VAL A 89 3.75 10.36 0.70
C VAL A 89 5.15 10.52 0.13
N ARG A 90 6.13 9.82 0.72
CA ARG A 90 7.54 9.94 0.32
C ARG A 90 7.75 9.28 -1.05
N ALA A 91 8.77 9.78 -1.77
CA ALA A 91 9.21 9.23 -3.05
C ALA A 91 9.29 7.70 -3.04
N GLY A 92 8.51 7.06 -3.93
CA GLY A 92 8.50 5.60 -4.08
C GLY A 92 7.81 4.83 -2.95
N ALA A 93 6.94 5.47 -2.15
CA ALA A 93 6.11 4.77 -1.16
C ALA A 93 5.28 3.64 -1.78
N PHE A 94 4.75 3.87 -2.98
CA PHE A 94 3.93 2.93 -3.74
C PHE A 94 4.68 2.21 -4.86
N ARG A 95 6.01 2.34 -4.93
CA ARG A 95 6.80 1.70 -5.98
C ARG A 95 6.61 0.17 -5.92
N GLY A 96 6.27 -0.42 -7.07
CA GLY A 96 6.02 -1.84 -7.22
C GLY A 96 4.52 -2.22 -7.18
N LEU A 97 3.62 -1.29 -6.87
CA LEU A 97 2.18 -1.52 -6.89
C LEU A 97 1.57 -1.32 -8.30
N SER A 98 2.19 -1.92 -9.32
CA SER A 98 1.79 -1.75 -10.72
C SER A 98 0.43 -2.35 -11.05
N HIS A 99 -0.13 -3.19 -10.18
CA HIS A 99 -1.46 -3.79 -10.31
C HIS A 99 -2.55 -3.04 -9.56
N LEU A 100 -2.20 -1.97 -8.82
CA LEU A 100 -3.17 -1.24 -8.01
C LEU A 100 -4.18 -0.53 -8.93
N VAL A 101 -5.46 -0.80 -8.70
CA VAL A 101 -6.59 -0.26 -9.46
C VAL A 101 -7.26 0.87 -8.68
N GLN A 102 -7.35 0.72 -7.36
CA GLN A 102 -7.99 1.69 -6.48
C GLN A 102 -7.13 1.98 -5.26
N LEU A 103 -6.95 3.28 -4.99
CA LEU A 103 -6.28 3.81 -3.81
C LEU A 103 -7.20 4.81 -3.11
N ASP A 104 -7.53 4.53 -1.86
CA ASP A 104 -8.29 5.44 -1.01
C ASP A 104 -7.39 6.05 0.08
N LEU A 105 -7.12 7.35 -0.06
CA LEU A 105 -6.38 8.19 0.88
C LEU A 105 -7.29 9.23 1.55
N THR A 106 -8.60 9.02 1.52
CA THR A 106 -9.59 9.94 2.10
C THR A 106 -9.33 10.18 3.58
N HIS A 107 -9.61 11.39 4.08
CA HIS A 107 -9.56 11.69 5.50
C HIS A 107 -8.15 11.57 6.12
N ASN A 108 -7.11 11.92 5.37
CA ASN A 108 -5.74 12.03 5.88
C ASN A 108 -5.35 13.51 6.07
N ASN A 109 -4.06 13.80 6.24
CA ASN A 109 -3.51 15.11 6.54
C ASN A 109 -2.52 15.58 5.46
N ILE A 110 -2.66 15.09 4.23
CA ILE A 110 -1.76 15.42 3.12
C ILE A 110 -1.98 16.88 2.72
N ASP A 111 -0.89 17.64 2.64
CA ASP A 111 -0.86 19.08 2.33
C ASP A 111 -0.25 19.38 0.95
N ILE A 112 0.74 18.61 0.52
CA ILE A 112 1.42 18.78 -0.77
C ILE A 112 1.46 17.45 -1.54
N LEU A 113 1.14 17.50 -2.83
CA LEU A 113 1.37 16.40 -3.76
C LEU A 113 2.59 16.70 -4.64
N TYR A 114 3.64 15.90 -4.47
CA TYR A 114 4.88 15.99 -5.24
C TYR A 114 4.78 15.17 -6.53
N GLN A 115 5.67 15.44 -7.48
CA GLN A 115 5.75 14.72 -8.76
C GLN A 115 5.83 13.19 -8.56
N GLU A 116 6.57 12.77 -7.54
CA GLU A 116 6.90 11.39 -7.23
C GLU A 116 5.96 10.71 -6.20
N SER A 117 4.93 11.42 -5.71
CA SER A 117 4.02 10.91 -4.68
C SER A 117 3.30 9.62 -5.11
N PHE A 118 2.99 9.48 -6.40
CA PHE A 118 2.25 8.34 -6.93
C PHE A 118 3.05 7.49 -7.92
N ASP A 119 4.38 7.53 -7.83
CA ASP A 119 5.25 6.71 -8.67
C ASP A 119 4.98 5.21 -8.49
N GLY A 120 4.89 4.50 -9.62
CA GLY A 120 4.65 3.04 -9.66
C GLY A 120 3.19 2.62 -9.80
N LEU A 121 2.24 3.57 -9.78
CA LEU A 121 0.80 3.32 -9.86
C LEU A 121 0.25 3.36 -11.30
N SER A 122 0.91 2.69 -12.25
CA SER A 122 0.59 2.78 -13.69
C SER A 122 -0.81 2.27 -14.08
N SER A 123 -1.37 1.34 -13.30
CA SER A 123 -2.70 0.74 -13.55
C SER A 123 -3.82 1.39 -12.73
N LEU A 124 -3.51 2.43 -11.94
CA LEU A 124 -4.48 3.04 -11.05
C LEU A 124 -5.59 3.71 -11.85
N LYS A 125 -6.83 3.34 -11.55
CA LYS A 125 -8.04 3.87 -12.19
C LYS A 125 -8.79 4.86 -11.32
N GLN A 126 -8.72 4.68 -10.00
CA GLN A 126 -9.44 5.48 -9.03
C GLN A 126 -8.52 5.93 -7.90
N LEU A 127 -8.43 7.24 -7.71
CA LEU A 127 -7.69 7.89 -6.64
C LEU A 127 -8.61 8.81 -5.84
N TYR A 128 -8.80 8.48 -4.56
CA TYR A 128 -9.58 9.30 -3.63
C TYR A 128 -8.65 10.01 -2.66
N LEU A 129 -8.67 11.34 -2.71
CA LEU A 129 -7.88 12.24 -1.85
C LEU A 129 -8.79 13.21 -1.10
N ASP A 130 -10.08 12.89 -1.01
CA ASP A 130 -11.07 13.74 -0.36
C ASP A 130 -10.73 14.00 1.11
N ARG A 131 -11.11 15.16 1.63
CA ARG A 131 -10.96 15.51 3.05
C ARG A 131 -9.51 15.36 3.53
N ASN A 132 -8.57 15.78 2.70
CA ASN A 132 -7.19 16.03 3.10
C ASN A 132 -7.02 17.54 3.37
N ARG A 133 -5.78 18.01 3.38
CA ARG A 133 -5.41 19.41 3.57
C ARG A 133 -4.65 19.95 2.37
N ILE A 134 -4.83 19.36 1.19
CA ILE A 134 -3.97 19.63 0.03
C ILE A 134 -4.12 21.10 -0.37
N GLU A 135 -3.02 21.82 -0.29
CA GLU A 135 -2.88 23.23 -0.65
C GLU A 135 -2.14 23.38 -1.99
N GLU A 136 -1.20 22.47 -2.28
CA GLU A 136 -0.35 22.53 -3.47
C GLU A 136 -0.27 21.17 -4.19
N ILE A 137 -0.35 21.23 -5.52
CA ILE A 137 -0.13 20.09 -6.40
C ILE A 137 0.99 20.47 -7.36
N HIS A 138 2.16 19.86 -7.19
CA HIS A 138 3.30 20.12 -8.07
C HIS A 138 3.02 19.65 -9.50
N PRO A 139 3.58 20.34 -10.52
CA PRO A 139 3.54 19.86 -11.89
C PRO A 139 4.00 18.41 -12.00
N GLY A 140 3.20 17.58 -12.68
CA GLY A 140 3.52 16.17 -12.88
C GLY A 140 3.19 15.23 -11.71
N ALA A 141 2.56 15.70 -10.61
CA ALA A 141 2.13 14.84 -9.49
C ALA A 141 1.29 13.62 -9.91
N PHE A 142 0.58 13.71 -11.04
CA PHE A 142 -0.24 12.63 -11.58
C PHE A 142 0.32 12.01 -12.87
N ALA A 143 1.55 12.35 -13.29
CA ALA A 143 2.10 11.93 -14.59
C ALA A 143 2.30 10.41 -14.70
N SER A 144 2.50 9.71 -13.58
CA SER A 144 2.62 8.26 -13.53
C SER A 144 1.28 7.52 -13.69
N LEU A 145 0.15 8.20 -13.44
CA LEU A 145 -1.20 7.63 -13.35
C LEU A 145 -1.86 7.46 -14.73
N ARG A 146 -1.22 6.69 -15.61
CA ARG A 146 -1.60 6.57 -17.04
C ARG A 146 -2.99 5.99 -17.30
N SER A 147 -3.57 5.30 -16.32
CA SER A 147 -4.87 4.63 -16.42
C SER A 147 -5.98 5.32 -15.61
N LEU A 148 -5.71 6.53 -15.09
CA LEU A 148 -6.60 7.19 -14.13
C LEU A 148 -7.87 7.67 -14.82
N ASN A 149 -9.02 7.21 -14.31
CA ASN A 149 -10.35 7.57 -14.82
C ASN A 149 -11.12 8.44 -13.81
N LEU A 150 -10.79 8.32 -12.52
CA LEU A 150 -11.42 9.07 -11.45
C LEU A 150 -10.35 9.62 -10.49
N LEU A 151 -10.36 10.93 -10.34
CA LEU A 151 -9.61 11.66 -9.32
C LEU A 151 -10.60 12.47 -8.49
N SER A 152 -10.62 12.23 -7.18
CA SER A 152 -11.47 12.98 -6.25
C SER A 152 -10.63 13.77 -5.26
N LEU A 153 -10.80 15.10 -5.27
CA LEU A 153 -10.05 16.07 -4.45
C LEU A 153 -10.98 16.92 -3.59
N THR A 154 -12.22 16.49 -3.36
CA THR A 154 -13.24 17.29 -2.68
C THR A 154 -12.84 17.57 -1.24
N HIS A 155 -13.20 18.75 -0.71
CA HIS A 155 -12.88 19.14 0.66
C HIS A 155 -11.36 19.15 0.92
N ASN A 156 -10.59 19.76 0.01
CA ASN A 156 -9.19 20.14 0.22
C ASN A 156 -9.06 21.67 0.31
N GLN A 157 -7.84 22.17 0.43
CA GLN A 157 -7.51 23.58 0.62
C GLN A 157 -6.81 24.18 -0.61
N LEU A 158 -7.15 23.69 -1.80
CA LEU A 158 -6.49 24.11 -3.04
C LEU A 158 -6.72 25.61 -3.25
N VAL A 159 -5.65 26.39 -3.17
CA VAL A 159 -5.67 27.83 -3.43
C VAL A 159 -5.07 28.07 -4.82
N TYR A 160 -5.80 28.79 -5.66
CA TYR A 160 -5.24 29.29 -6.91
C TYR A 160 -4.30 30.46 -6.59
N ARG A 161 -2.99 30.28 -6.78
CA ARG A 161 -2.02 31.39 -6.71
C ARG A 161 -1.81 31.94 -8.12
N LEU A 162 -2.18 33.20 -8.33
CA LEU A 162 -1.78 33.99 -9.48
C LEU A 162 -0.28 34.28 -9.33
N THR A 163 0.56 33.54 -10.05
CA THR A 163 1.94 33.98 -10.35
C THR A 163 1.96 34.80 -11.61
#